data_AF-A0A7W8M8N8-F1
#
_entry.id   AF-A0A7W8M8N8-F1
#
_cell.length_a   1.000
_cell.length_b   1.000
_cell.length_c   1.000
_cell.angle_alpha   90.00
_cell.angle_beta   90.00
_cell.angle_gamma   90.00
#
_symmetry.space_group_name_H-M   'P 1'
#
loop_
_entity.id
_entity.type
_entity.pdbx_description
1 polymer ?
#
loop_
_entity_poly.entity_id
_entity_poly.type
_entity_poly.pdbx_seq_one_letter_code
_entity_poly.pdbx_strand_id
1 'polypeptide(L)'
;MQVAARSGFGPPARTLVAAVAGFALGIASYFGQGAPSTDPAVVTNAFAQVFVVSAAEVMVCWALVGGAVEGLLRRRLARLATPAAAIVAAVLFGLYHFAHSAPFDTWPMVALLSVIGLVTGAFFFVSRDVLGTAIFHNFLGTFGVTQALAAAGRLCAIENLQPALLGTAAMTAVVLLAGYRWVRLGA
;
A
#
# COMPACT_ATOMS: atom_id res chain seq x y z
N MET A 1 18.60 10.89 -11.15
CA MET A 1 18.32 10.95 -9.69
C MET A 1 16.99 11.62 -9.32
N GLN A 2 16.63 12.81 -9.83
CA GLN A 2 15.37 13.48 -9.44
C GLN A 2 14.09 12.71 -9.80
N VAL A 3 14.07 11.98 -10.92
CA VAL A 3 12.92 11.16 -11.33
C VAL A 3 12.72 9.98 -10.37
N ALA A 4 13.76 9.18 -10.13
CA ALA A 4 13.72 8.07 -9.18
C ALA A 4 13.24 8.51 -7.78
N ALA A 5 13.75 9.64 -7.27
CA ALA A 5 13.33 10.17 -5.98
C ALA A 5 11.87 10.64 -5.95
N ARG A 6 11.27 11.06 -7.07
CA ARG A 6 9.84 11.44 -7.14
C ARG A 6 8.93 10.23 -7.35
N SER A 7 9.43 9.18 -7.98
CA SER A 7 8.77 7.90 -8.18
C SER A 7 8.90 6.95 -6.96
N GLY A 8 9.37 7.45 -5.82
CA GLY A 8 9.38 6.69 -4.57
C GLY A 8 10.67 5.93 -4.23
N PHE A 9 11.77 6.16 -4.97
CA PHE A 9 13.08 5.53 -4.77
C PHE A 9 14.09 6.56 -4.23
N GLY A 10 13.77 7.12 -3.06
CA GLY A 10 14.56 8.16 -2.39
C GLY A 10 15.89 7.68 -1.78
N PRO A 11 16.63 8.56 -1.08
CA PRO A 11 17.74 8.18 -0.21
C PRO A 11 17.36 7.15 0.86
N PRO A 12 18.27 6.27 1.31
CA PRO A 12 17.93 5.18 2.23
C PRO A 12 17.48 5.72 3.59
N ALA A 13 18.04 6.85 4.02
CA ALA A 13 17.58 7.55 5.22
C ALA A 13 16.12 7.99 5.11
N ARG A 14 15.69 8.50 3.94
CA ARG A 14 14.29 8.88 3.71
C ARG A 14 13.39 7.65 3.67
N THR A 15 13.83 6.57 3.03
CA THR A 15 13.12 5.29 3.02
C THR A 15 12.96 4.71 4.42
N LEU A 16 14.01 4.77 5.24
CA LEU A 16 13.94 4.34 6.63
C LEU A 16 12.93 5.17 7.43
N VAL A 17 12.98 6.50 7.33
CA VAL A 17 12.02 7.39 8.00
C VAL A 17 10.59 7.10 7.53
N ALA A 18 10.38 6.94 6.22
CA ALA A 18 9.07 6.63 5.65
C ALA A 18 8.58 5.24 6.08
N ALA A 19 9.45 4.24 6.16
CA ALA A 19 9.11 2.89 6.64
C ALA A 19 8.70 2.91 8.11
N VAL A 20 9.45 3.59 8.97
CA VAL A 20 9.12 3.75 10.39
C VAL A 20 7.81 4.51 10.56
N ALA A 21 7.63 5.63 9.85
CA ALA A 21 6.39 6.40 9.90
C ALA A 21 5.19 5.61 9.38
N GLY A 22 5.35 4.89 8.27
CA GLY A 22 4.30 4.06 7.68
C GLY A 22 3.90 2.90 8.59
N PHE A 23 4.88 2.26 9.24
CA PHE A 23 4.63 1.24 10.25
C PHE A 23 3.88 1.80 11.46
N ALA A 24 4.35 2.93 12.03
CA ALA A 24 3.72 3.55 13.20
C ALA A 24 2.28 4.00 12.91
N LEU A 25 2.06 4.68 11.78
CA LEU A 25 0.73 5.09 11.35
C LEU A 25 -0.15 3.89 11.01
N GLY A 26 0.40 2.86 10.36
CA GLY A 26 -0.33 1.65 10.02
C GLY A 26 -0.84 0.90 11.26
N ILE A 27 0.02 0.71 12.25
CA ILE A 27 -0.37 0.17 13.57
C ILE A 27 -1.42 1.04 14.22
N ALA A 28 -1.20 2.36 14.29
CA ALA A 28 -2.15 3.28 14.89
C ALA A 28 -3.52 3.23 14.19
N SER A 29 -3.56 3.12 12.87
CA SER A 29 -4.80 2.94 12.10
C SER A 29 -5.44 1.58 12.36
N TYR A 30 -4.67 0.50 12.42
CA TYR A 30 -5.20 -0.85 12.68
C TYR A 30 -5.92 -0.92 14.04
N PHE A 31 -5.28 -0.43 15.10
CA PHE A 31 -5.88 -0.41 16.43
C PHE A 31 -6.94 0.68 16.60
N GLY A 32 -6.71 1.87 16.05
CA GLY A 32 -7.64 3.00 16.16
C GLY A 32 -8.98 2.77 15.47
N GLN A 33 -9.04 1.88 14.48
CA GLN A 33 -10.28 1.46 13.82
C GLN A 33 -11.04 0.35 14.57
N GLY A 34 -10.53 -0.13 15.71
CA GLY A 34 -11.08 -1.28 16.43
C GLY A 34 -10.64 -2.59 15.81
N ALA A 35 -9.34 -2.90 15.95
CA ALA A 35 -8.70 -4.10 15.40
C ALA A 35 -9.56 -5.38 15.54
N PRO A 36 -9.87 -6.08 14.43
CA PRO A 36 -10.68 -7.31 14.47
C PRO A 36 -10.03 -8.48 15.20
N SER A 37 -8.69 -8.47 15.34
CA SER A 37 -7.94 -9.42 16.15
C SER A 37 -6.69 -8.76 16.73
N THR A 38 -6.27 -9.21 17.91
CA THR A 38 -4.99 -8.85 18.53
C THR A 38 -4.03 -10.03 18.61
N ASP A 39 -4.44 -11.20 18.09
CA ASP A 39 -3.59 -12.39 18.02
C ASP A 39 -2.42 -12.12 17.06
N PRO A 40 -1.15 -12.18 17.53
CA PRO A 40 0.01 -11.91 16.70
C PRO A 40 0.09 -12.79 15.45
N ALA A 41 -0.31 -14.06 15.52
CA ALA A 41 -0.26 -14.97 14.39
C ALA A 41 -1.31 -14.62 13.32
N VAL A 42 -2.53 -14.26 13.74
CA VAL A 42 -3.58 -13.77 12.83
C VAL A 42 -3.14 -12.49 12.13
N VAL A 43 -2.64 -11.51 12.89
CA VAL A 43 -2.17 -10.23 12.34
C VAL A 43 -0.99 -10.46 11.37
N THR A 44 -0.04 -11.31 11.74
CA THR A 44 1.12 -11.63 10.90
C THR A 44 0.71 -12.33 9.61
N ASN A 45 -0.18 -13.33 9.68
CA ASN A 45 -0.67 -14.03 8.50
C ASN A 45 -1.44 -13.09 7.56
N ALA A 46 -2.35 -12.28 8.10
CA ALA A 46 -3.11 -11.33 7.30
C ALA A 46 -2.20 -10.26 6.68
N PHE A 47 -1.23 -9.74 7.44
CA PHE A 47 -0.22 -8.82 6.91
C PHE A 47 0.57 -9.47 5.76
N ALA A 48 1.03 -10.70 5.95
CA ALA A 48 1.81 -11.42 4.95
C ALA A 48 1.00 -11.73 3.68
N GLN A 49 -0.27 -12.13 3.85
CA GLN A 49 -1.21 -12.42 2.76
C GLN A 49 -1.40 -11.20 1.84
N VAL A 50 -1.54 -10.01 2.43
CA VAL A 50 -1.88 -8.80 1.69
C VAL A 50 -0.64 -8.09 1.14
N PHE A 51 0.54 -8.32 1.72
CA PHE A 51 1.74 -7.54 1.41
C PHE A 51 2.16 -7.55 -0.07
N VAL A 52 2.03 -8.71 -0.74
CA VAL A 52 2.34 -8.85 -2.17
C VAL A 52 1.48 -7.88 -3.00
N VAL A 53 0.17 -7.87 -2.72
CA VAL A 53 -0.80 -7.06 -3.44
C VAL A 53 -0.62 -5.59 -3.10
N SER A 54 -0.46 -5.24 -1.82
CA SER A 54 -0.19 -3.86 -1.40
C SER A 54 1.08 -3.27 -2.00
N ALA A 55 2.15 -4.06 -2.11
CA ALA A 55 3.36 -3.63 -2.82
C ALA A 55 3.08 -3.34 -4.29
N ALA A 56 2.35 -4.22 -4.99
CA ALA A 56 1.99 -4.04 -6.38
C ALA A 56 1.10 -2.81 -6.60
N GLU A 57 0.07 -2.63 -5.76
CA GLU A 57 -0.81 -1.47 -5.79
C GLU A 57 -0.01 -0.17 -5.62
N VAL A 58 0.88 -0.10 -4.61
CA VAL A 58 1.74 1.07 -4.37
C VAL A 58 2.63 1.40 -5.56
N MET A 59 3.27 0.39 -6.15
CA MET A 59 4.11 0.59 -7.33
C MET A 59 3.30 1.05 -8.56
N VAL A 60 2.14 0.45 -8.81
CA VAL A 60 1.37 0.71 -10.02
C VAL A 60 0.55 1.99 -9.90
N CYS A 61 -0.32 2.09 -8.90
CA CYS A 61 -1.28 3.19 -8.80
C CYS A 61 -0.59 4.51 -8.45
N TRP A 62 0.34 4.52 -7.50
CA TRP A 62 0.94 5.77 -7.02
C TRP A 62 2.30 6.07 -7.63
N ALA A 63 3.24 5.11 -7.64
CA ALA A 63 4.58 5.36 -8.15
C ALA A 63 4.61 5.50 -9.68
N LEU A 64 3.96 4.59 -10.40
CA LEU A 64 3.89 4.62 -11.87
C LEU A 64 2.83 5.60 -12.36
N VAL A 65 1.55 5.33 -12.10
CA VAL A 65 0.44 6.14 -12.65
C VAL A 65 0.43 7.52 -12.03
N GLY A 66 0.43 7.62 -10.70
CA GLY A 66 0.50 8.89 -9.99
C GLY A 66 1.72 9.72 -10.40
N GLY A 67 2.90 9.10 -10.45
CA GLY A 67 4.12 9.76 -10.91
C GLY A 67 4.05 10.26 -12.36
N ALA A 68 3.48 9.48 -13.28
CA ALA A 68 3.32 9.84 -14.68
C ALA A 68 2.33 11.00 -14.87
N VAL A 69 1.15 10.92 -14.24
CA VAL A 69 0.12 11.97 -14.28
C VAL A 69 0.67 13.27 -13.70
N GLU A 70 1.34 13.19 -12.54
CA GLU A 70 1.95 14.37 -11.93
C GLU A 70 3.02 14.99 -12.83
N GLY A 71 3.87 14.16 -13.45
CA GLY A 71 4.91 14.61 -14.37
C GLY A 71 4.35 15.32 -15.61
N LEU A 72 3.27 14.78 -16.18
CA LEU A 72 2.58 15.35 -17.34
C LEU A 72 1.95 16.71 -16.99
N LEU A 73 1.25 16.79 -15.85
CA LEU A 73 0.52 17.98 -15.45
C LEU A 73 1.43 19.10 -14.93
N ARG A 74 2.59 18.79 -14.34
CA ARG A 74 3.51 19.79 -13.76
C ARG A 74 3.93 20.89 -14.73
N ARG A 75 3.97 20.61 -16.04
CA ARG A 75 4.37 21.59 -17.07
C ARG A 75 3.32 22.68 -17.32
N ARG A 76 2.03 22.39 -17.09
CA ARG A 76 0.91 23.30 -17.40
C ARG A 76 0.11 23.72 -16.17
N LEU A 77 -0.03 22.83 -15.20
CA LEU A 77 -0.90 22.98 -14.02
C LEU A 77 -0.12 22.61 -12.74
N ALA A 78 1.04 23.24 -12.54
CA ALA A 78 1.98 22.87 -11.46
C ALA A 78 1.34 22.76 -10.07
N ARG A 79 0.39 23.64 -9.73
CA ARG A 79 -0.32 23.64 -8.44
C ARG A 79 -1.34 22.51 -8.29
N LEU A 80 -1.89 22.01 -9.40
CA LEU A 80 -2.92 20.95 -9.40
C LEU A 80 -2.36 19.58 -9.75
N ALA A 81 -1.08 19.49 -10.13
CA ALA A 81 -0.49 18.24 -10.60
C ALA A 81 -0.53 17.13 -9.53
N THR A 82 -0.15 17.41 -8.28
CA THR A 82 -0.17 16.41 -7.20
C THR A 82 -1.59 16.03 -6.79
N PRO A 83 -2.52 16.97 -6.52
CA PRO A 83 -3.90 16.61 -6.22
C PRO A 83 -4.57 15.79 -7.33
N ALA A 84 -4.39 16.19 -8.60
CA ALA A 84 -4.95 15.46 -9.73
C ALA A 84 -4.34 14.06 -9.86
N ALA A 85 -3.04 13.92 -9.68
CA ALA A 85 -2.37 12.61 -9.67
C ALA A 85 -2.86 11.70 -8.54
N ALA A 86 -3.09 12.26 -7.34
CA ALA A 86 -3.65 11.52 -6.21
C ALA A 86 -5.08 11.04 -6.49
N ILE A 87 -5.93 11.89 -7.06
CA ILE A 87 -7.30 11.51 -7.44
C ILE A 87 -7.29 10.40 -8.49
N VAL A 88 -6.49 10.55 -9.56
CA VAL A 88 -6.42 9.55 -10.63
C VAL A 88 -5.90 8.21 -10.09
N ALA A 89 -4.83 8.23 -9.30
CA ALA A 89 -4.27 7.02 -8.68
C ALA A 89 -5.30 6.32 -7.78
N ALA A 90 -6.01 7.09 -6.95
CA ALA A 90 -7.01 6.58 -6.01
C ALA A 90 -8.24 5.98 -6.72
N VAL A 91 -8.75 6.62 -7.76
CA VAL A 91 -9.85 6.09 -8.57
C VAL A 91 -9.45 4.79 -9.26
N LEU A 92 -8.25 4.74 -9.85
CA LEU A 92 -7.76 3.52 -10.50
C LEU A 92 -7.50 2.39 -9.50
N PHE A 93 -6.99 2.72 -8.31
CA PHE A 93 -6.88 1.77 -7.19
C PHE A 93 -8.24 1.18 -6.82
N GLY A 94 -9.26 2.02 -6.65
CA GLY A 94 -10.62 1.57 -6.38
C GLY A 94 -11.18 0.69 -7.51
N LEU A 95 -11.12 1.15 -8.76
CA LEU A 95 -11.66 0.41 -9.91
C LEU A 95 -10.98 -0.95 -10.12
N TYR A 96 -9.67 -1.06 -9.84
CA TYR A 96 -8.95 -2.33 -9.88
C TYR A 96 -9.60 -3.39 -8.98
N HIS A 97 -10.26 -3.01 -7.89
CA HIS A 97 -10.85 -3.97 -6.96
C HIS A 97 -12.08 -4.71 -7.49
N PHE A 98 -12.67 -4.28 -8.60
CA PHE A 98 -13.64 -5.11 -9.33
C PHE A 98 -13.05 -6.42 -9.85
N ALA A 99 -11.72 -6.54 -9.93
CA ALA A 99 -11.04 -7.79 -10.30
C ALA A 99 -10.86 -8.77 -9.13
N HIS A 100 -11.21 -8.37 -7.90
CA HIS A 100 -11.18 -9.24 -6.73
C HIS A 100 -12.53 -9.93 -6.51
N SER A 101 -12.58 -10.83 -5.53
CA SER A 101 -13.84 -11.41 -5.07
C SER A 101 -14.53 -10.52 -4.03
N ALA A 102 -15.84 -10.72 -3.85
CA ALA A 102 -16.60 -10.16 -2.75
C ALA A 102 -15.88 -10.30 -1.38
N PRO A 103 -15.95 -9.28 -0.50
CA PRO A 103 -16.75 -8.06 -0.63
C PRO A 103 -16.08 -6.92 -1.42
N PHE A 104 -14.88 -7.14 -1.97
CA PHE A 104 -14.03 -6.08 -2.55
C PHE A 104 -14.49 -5.59 -3.92
N ASP A 105 -15.32 -6.37 -4.63
CA ASP A 105 -15.85 -6.10 -5.97
C ASP A 105 -17.19 -5.35 -6.00
N THR A 106 -17.66 -4.86 -4.85
CA THR A 106 -18.94 -4.16 -4.77
C THR A 106 -18.77 -2.65 -4.95
N TRP A 107 -19.75 -1.97 -5.57
CA TRP A 107 -19.70 -0.52 -5.76
C TRP A 107 -19.42 0.29 -4.48
N PRO A 108 -20.09 0.02 -3.33
CA PRO A 108 -19.80 0.75 -2.09
C PRO A 108 -18.36 0.51 -1.61
N MET A 109 -17.85 -0.72 -1.73
CA MET A 109 -16.49 -1.04 -1.33
C MET A 109 -15.47 -0.38 -2.25
N VAL A 110 -15.67 -0.39 -3.56
CA VAL A 110 -14.81 0.31 -4.54
C VAL A 110 -14.77 1.83 -4.27
N ALA A 111 -15.90 2.43 -3.91
CA ALA A 111 -15.95 3.84 -3.53
C ALA A 111 -15.17 4.10 -2.22
N LEU A 112 -15.36 3.26 -1.19
CA LEU A 112 -14.60 3.33 0.05
C LEU A 112 -13.10 3.15 -0.19
N LEU A 113 -12.71 2.18 -1.01
CA LEU A 113 -11.34 1.91 -1.38
C LEU A 113 -10.74 3.07 -2.16
N SER A 114 -11.51 3.76 -3.00
CA SER A 114 -11.04 5.00 -3.63
C SER A 114 -10.70 6.07 -2.57
N VAL A 115 -11.48 6.19 -1.50
CA VAL A 115 -11.17 7.10 -0.38
C VAL A 115 -9.92 6.65 0.38
N ILE A 116 -9.80 5.36 0.69
CA ILE A 116 -8.57 4.79 1.28
C ILE A 116 -7.36 5.00 0.35
N GLY A 117 -7.60 4.97 -0.95
CA GLY A 117 -6.61 5.23 -1.99
C GLY A 117 -6.10 6.67 -1.95
N LEU A 118 -6.95 7.64 -1.61
CA LEU A 118 -6.55 9.03 -1.36
C LEU A 118 -5.71 9.15 -0.08
N VAL A 119 -6.08 8.46 1.00
CA VAL A 119 -5.31 8.45 2.26
C VAL A 119 -3.91 7.88 2.03
N THR A 120 -3.83 6.75 1.33
CA THR A 120 -2.56 6.12 0.93
C THR A 120 -1.77 7.04 0.00
N GLY A 121 -2.45 7.69 -0.95
CA GLY A 121 -1.84 8.65 -1.86
C GLY A 121 -1.27 9.86 -1.15
N ALA A 122 -1.95 10.41 -0.14
CA ALA A 122 -1.44 11.50 0.66
C ALA A 122 -0.11 11.11 1.33
N PHE A 123 -0.05 9.91 1.93
CA PHE A 123 1.19 9.38 2.48
C PHE A 123 2.30 9.24 1.41
N PHE A 124 1.97 8.66 0.25
CA PHE A 124 2.94 8.49 -0.85
C PHE A 124 3.49 9.81 -1.38
N PHE A 125 2.63 10.78 -1.69
CA PHE A 125 3.05 12.04 -2.31
C PHE A 125 3.83 12.94 -1.35
N VAL A 126 3.62 12.79 -0.03
CA VAL A 126 4.41 13.43 1.03
C VAL A 126 5.75 12.73 1.23
N SER A 127 5.74 11.42 1.46
CA SER A 127 6.96 10.65 1.79
C SER A 127 7.88 10.45 0.58
N ARG A 128 7.29 10.31 -0.61
CA ARG A 128 7.95 9.89 -1.85
C ARG A 128 8.76 8.62 -1.63
N ASP A 129 8.10 7.60 -1.09
CA ASP A 129 8.72 6.32 -0.78
C ASP A 129 7.77 5.14 -1.03
N VAL A 130 8.18 4.19 -1.88
CA VAL A 130 7.40 2.98 -2.18
C VAL A 130 7.32 2.05 -0.96
N LEU A 131 8.43 1.80 -0.27
CA LEU A 131 8.49 0.81 0.79
C LEU A 131 7.64 1.23 2.00
N GLY A 132 7.83 2.47 2.47
CA GLY A 132 7.04 3.01 3.57
C GLY A 132 5.56 3.09 3.25
N THR A 133 5.21 3.46 2.01
CA THR A 133 3.80 3.49 1.58
C THR A 133 3.23 2.08 1.52
N ALA A 134 3.98 1.09 1.01
CA ALA A 134 3.53 -0.31 0.97
C ALA A 134 3.29 -0.84 2.38
N ILE A 135 4.17 -0.55 3.35
CA ILE A 135 3.97 -0.95 4.75
C ILE A 135 2.71 -0.30 5.32
N PHE A 136 2.55 1.02 5.16
CA PHE A 136 1.37 1.75 5.64
C PHE A 136 0.08 1.20 5.03
N HIS A 137 0.04 1.09 3.70
CA HIS A 137 -1.12 0.60 2.98
C HIS A 137 -1.46 -0.84 3.35
N ASN A 138 -0.45 -1.68 3.57
CA ASN A 138 -0.65 -3.06 3.95
C ASN A 138 -1.35 -3.20 5.31
N PHE A 139 -1.15 -2.29 6.27
CA PHE A 139 -1.93 -2.30 7.52
C PHE A 139 -3.41 -1.97 7.28
N LEU A 140 -3.73 -1.07 6.35
CA LEU A 140 -5.12 -0.79 5.96
C LEU A 140 -5.76 -2.01 5.29
N GLY A 141 -5.03 -2.69 4.41
CA GLY A 141 -5.47 -3.94 3.79
C GLY A 141 -5.59 -5.10 4.81
N THR A 142 -4.67 -5.19 5.77
CA THR A 142 -4.72 -6.15 6.88
C THR A 142 -5.99 -5.96 7.70
N PHE A 143 -6.36 -4.71 8.00
CA PHE A 143 -7.64 -4.39 8.64
C PHE A 143 -8.82 -4.88 7.81
N GLY A 144 -8.87 -4.56 6.51
CA GLY A 144 -9.96 -4.99 5.63
C GLY A 144 -10.12 -6.51 5.55
N VAL A 145 -9.02 -7.25 5.39
CA VAL A 145 -9.05 -8.72 5.32
C VAL A 145 -9.43 -9.33 6.66
N THR A 146 -8.85 -8.86 7.77
CA THR A 146 -9.19 -9.40 9.10
C THR A 146 -10.64 -9.06 9.49
N GLN A 147 -11.16 -7.90 9.10
CA GLN A 147 -12.57 -7.53 9.30
C GLN A 147 -13.49 -8.46 8.51
N ALA A 148 -13.18 -8.73 7.25
CA ALA A 148 -13.97 -9.65 6.42
C ALA A 148 -13.95 -11.08 6.98
N LEU A 149 -12.79 -11.56 7.43
CA LEU A 149 -12.66 -12.87 8.07
C LEU A 149 -13.43 -12.94 9.40
N ALA A 150 -13.38 -11.87 10.21
CA ALA A 150 -14.13 -11.78 11.47
C ALA A 150 -15.65 -11.84 11.22
N ALA A 151 -16.14 -11.05 10.26
CA ALA A 151 -17.55 -11.05 9.87
C ALA A 151 -18.02 -12.42 9.34
N ALA A 152 -17.12 -13.19 8.75
CA ALA A 152 -17.38 -14.56 8.30
C ALA A 152 -17.17 -15.63 9.40
N GLY A 153 -16.71 -15.28 10.60
CA GLY A 153 -16.37 -16.24 11.65
C GLY A 153 -15.17 -17.13 11.32
N ARG A 154 -14.22 -16.65 10.51
CA ARG A 154 -13.11 -17.44 9.94
C ARG A 154 -11.70 -17.01 10.40
N LEU A 155 -11.57 -16.20 11.44
CA LEU A 155 -10.25 -15.80 11.97
C LEU A 155 -9.42 -17.02 12.40
N CYS A 156 -10.06 -18.07 12.92
CA CYS A 156 -9.39 -19.31 13.32
C CYS A 156 -8.67 -20.04 12.19
N ALA A 157 -9.04 -19.79 10.93
CA ALA A 157 -8.36 -20.37 9.78
C ALA A 157 -6.90 -19.87 9.61
N ILE A 158 -6.55 -18.75 10.25
CA ILE A 158 -5.23 -18.11 10.15
C ILE A 158 -4.58 -17.87 11.51
N GLU A 159 -5.00 -18.59 12.56
CA GLU A 159 -4.38 -18.50 13.90
C GLU A 159 -3.01 -19.19 13.98
N ASN A 160 -2.71 -20.10 13.05
CA ASN A 160 -1.38 -20.71 12.95
C ASN A 160 -0.59 -20.06 11.83
N LEU A 161 0.67 -19.68 12.08
CA LEU A 161 1.55 -19.09 11.07
C LEU A 161 1.61 -19.99 9.82
N GLN A 162 1.34 -19.40 8.67
CA GLN A 162 1.29 -20.12 7.40
C GLN A 162 2.59 -19.88 6.63
N PRO A 163 3.48 -20.90 6.48
CA PRO A 163 4.78 -20.72 5.84
C PRO A 163 4.69 -20.19 4.40
N ALA A 164 3.62 -20.57 3.68
CA ALA A 164 3.39 -20.08 2.32
C ALA A 164 3.16 -18.57 2.27
N LEU A 165 2.35 -18.01 3.18
CA LEU A 165 2.10 -16.57 3.26
C LEU A 165 3.36 -15.80 3.68
N LEU A 166 4.07 -16.32 4.67
CA LEU A 166 5.33 -15.72 5.11
C LEU A 166 6.38 -15.73 3.98
N GLY A 167 6.46 -16.83 3.23
CA GLY A 167 7.37 -16.99 2.10
C GLY A 167 7.08 -15.99 0.97
N THR A 168 5.81 -15.80 0.61
CA THR A 168 5.43 -14.82 -0.44
C THR A 168 5.71 -13.39 0.01
N ALA A 169 5.39 -13.04 1.26
CA ALA A 169 5.68 -11.72 1.81
C ALA A 169 7.19 -11.43 1.87
N ALA A 170 7.99 -12.40 2.31
CA ALA A 170 9.45 -12.30 2.34
C ALA A 170 10.02 -12.12 0.92
N MET A 171 9.51 -12.89 -0.06
CA MET A 171 9.92 -12.76 -1.45
C MET A 171 9.58 -11.36 -2.01
N THR A 172 8.39 -10.82 -1.72
CA THR A 172 8.03 -9.45 -2.08
C THR A 172 8.98 -8.43 -1.48
N ALA A 173 9.34 -8.57 -0.20
CA ALA A 173 10.31 -7.67 0.45
C ALA A 173 11.68 -7.74 -0.25
N VAL A 174 12.16 -8.94 -0.56
CA VAL A 174 13.41 -9.14 -1.30
C VAL A 174 13.36 -8.47 -2.67
N VAL A 175 12.29 -8.69 -3.44
CA VAL A 175 12.11 -8.09 -4.78
C VAL A 175 12.05 -6.56 -4.70
N LEU A 176 11.31 -6.00 -3.74
CA LEU A 176 11.24 -4.55 -3.53
C LEU A 176 12.60 -3.95 -3.17
N LEU A 177 13.34 -4.59 -2.26
CA LEU A 177 14.66 -4.10 -1.84
C LEU A 177 15.71 -4.25 -2.96
N ALA A 178 15.66 -5.35 -3.72
CA ALA A 178 16.50 -5.56 -4.88
C ALA A 178 16.20 -4.53 -5.98
N GLY A 179 14.91 -4.31 -6.30
CA GLY A 179 14.47 -3.29 -7.24
C GLY A 179 14.85 -1.88 -6.78
N TYR A 180 14.69 -1.57 -5.49
CA TYR A 180 15.14 -0.31 -4.91
C TYR A 180 16.65 -0.12 -5.10
N ARG A 181 17.46 -1.12 -4.79
CA ARG A 181 18.91 -1.07 -5.01
C ARG A 181 19.26 -0.91 -6.49
N TRP A 182 18.60 -1.66 -7.38
CA TRP A 182 18.82 -1.58 -8.82
C TRP A 182 18.54 -0.17 -9.36
N VAL A 183 17.37 0.40 -9.08
CA VAL A 183 16.99 1.75 -9.53
C VAL A 183 17.92 2.83 -8.98
N ARG A 184 18.49 2.59 -7.79
CA ARG A 184 19.40 3.54 -7.11
C ARG A 184 20.84 3.44 -7.60
N LEU A 185 21.31 2.25 -7.93
CA LEU A 185 22.66 2.00 -8.44
C LEU A 185 22.77 2.22 -9.97
N GLY A 186 21.63 2.43 -10.65
CA GLY A 186 21.49 2.52 -12.11
C GLY A 186 21.28 1.12 -12.71
N ALA A 187 20.38 0.83 -13.66
CA ALA A 187 19.86 1.63 -14.78
C ALA A 187 20.81 2.73 -15.27
#